data_AF-A0A3D3YWU8-F1
#
_entry.id   AF-A0A3D3YWU8-F1
#
_cell.length_a   1.000
_cell.length_b   1.000
_cell.length_c   1.000
_cell.angle_alpha   90.00
_cell.angle_beta   90.00
_cell.angle_gamma   90.00
#
_symmetry.space_group_name_H-M   'P 1'
#
loop_
_entity.id
_entity.type
_entity.pdbx_description
1 polymer ?
#
loop_
_entity_poly.entity_id
_entity_poly.type
_entity_poly.pdbx_seq_one_letter_code
_entity_poly.pdbx_strand_id
1 'polypeptide(L)'
;MKRLVILALGMGLLVTACAGHGAVSLGKAPSPAGSHSPAPKPSKAHQSPSPTPVGTQTPTPPPSPRGTVTYQLWFAMGEKLFETKRTEPATLGVGTAAMKALLQGPTAAERAAGVATIIPSGTALGGLSISNGLGTVDLTTVYASGGGSLSEQFRLA
;
A
#
# COMPACT_ATOMS: atom_id res chain seq x y z
N MET A 1 2.34 41.34 28.43
CA MET A 1 1.07 41.56 29.17
C MET A 1 0.32 42.71 28.50
N LYS A 2 -0.99 42.55 28.23
CA LYS A 2 -1.83 43.30 27.27
C LYS A 2 -1.83 42.72 25.86
N ARG A 3 -2.76 41.78 25.64
CA ARG A 3 -3.77 41.66 24.57
C ARG A 3 -4.54 40.35 24.86
N LEU A 4 -5.14 40.23 26.06
CA LEU A 4 -6.60 40.28 26.23
C LEU A 4 -7.33 39.65 25.02
N VAL A 5 -7.62 38.35 25.12
CA VAL A 5 -8.98 37.85 25.41
C VAL A 5 -9.93 38.23 24.27
N ILE A 6 -9.92 37.43 23.20
CA ILE A 6 -11.00 37.43 22.22
C ILE A 6 -11.93 36.27 22.58
N LEU A 7 -13.04 36.72 23.14
CA LEU A 7 -14.28 36.09 23.51
C LEU A 7 -14.68 34.89 22.63
N ALA A 8 -15.04 33.81 23.32
CA ALA A 8 -15.76 32.67 22.79
C ALA A 8 -17.06 33.09 22.11
N LEU A 9 -17.29 32.58 20.90
CA LEU A 9 -18.60 32.54 20.27
C LEU A 9 -18.91 31.07 19.98
N GLY A 10 -19.87 30.54 20.72
CA GLY A 10 -20.36 29.18 20.53
C GLY A 10 -21.25 29.03 19.31
N MET A 11 -21.57 27.76 19.04
CA MET A 11 -22.83 27.22 18.53
C MET A 11 -22.63 26.30 17.34
N GLY A 12 -23.10 25.05 17.48
CA GLY A 12 -23.39 24.17 16.35
C GLY A 12 -23.07 22.70 16.58
N LEU A 13 -23.87 22.01 17.40
CA LEU A 13 -24.07 20.57 17.25
C LEU A 13 -24.70 20.32 15.87
N LEU A 14 -24.06 19.54 15.02
CA LEU A 14 -24.70 18.92 13.86
C LEU A 14 -24.32 17.45 13.83
N VAL A 15 -25.24 16.64 14.38
CA VAL A 15 -25.35 15.21 14.10
C VAL A 15 -25.78 15.10 12.64
N THR A 16 -24.99 14.42 11.81
CA THR A 16 -25.46 13.92 10.53
C THR A 16 -24.94 12.51 10.33
N ALA A 17 -25.83 11.58 10.64
CA ALA A 17 -25.76 10.19 10.24
C ALA A 17 -25.81 10.07 8.71
N CYS A 18 -25.01 9.15 8.16
CA CYS A 18 -25.34 8.25 7.05
C CYS A 18 -24.14 7.31 6.88
N ALA A 19 -24.24 6.05 7.32
CA ALA A 19 -24.77 4.93 6.55
C ALA A 19 -23.73 4.33 5.57
N GLY A 20 -23.23 3.16 5.94
CA GLY A 20 -23.07 2.02 5.03
C GLY A 20 -21.95 2.08 3.99
N HIS A 21 -20.74 1.68 4.39
CA HIS A 21 -19.84 0.99 3.45
C HIS A 21 -19.89 -0.50 3.78
N GLY A 22 -20.83 -1.18 3.11
CA GLY A 22 -21.01 -2.62 3.22
C GLY A 22 -19.74 -3.37 2.83
N ALA A 23 -19.45 -4.42 3.57
CA ALA A 23 -18.43 -5.40 3.20
C ALA A 23 -18.85 -6.09 1.90
N VAL A 24 -18.06 -5.93 0.83
CA VAL A 24 -18.20 -6.72 -0.39
C VAL A 24 -17.54 -8.08 -0.16
N SER A 25 -18.34 -9.14 -0.34
CA SER A 25 -17.90 -10.53 -0.27
C SER A 25 -16.98 -10.82 -1.45
N LEU A 26 -15.69 -11.05 -1.16
CA LEU A 26 -14.76 -11.64 -2.12
C LEU A 26 -15.12 -13.13 -2.18
N GLY A 27 -15.62 -13.56 -3.34
CA GLY A 27 -16.24 -14.86 -3.56
C GLY A 27 -15.46 -16.08 -3.06
N LYS A 28 -16.15 -17.22 -3.09
CA LYS A 28 -15.75 -18.50 -2.48
C LYS A 28 -14.30 -18.87 -2.83
N ALA A 29 -13.48 -19.07 -1.80
CA ALA A 29 -12.14 -19.64 -1.95
C ALA A 29 -12.23 -21.04 -2.59
N PRO A 30 -11.42 -21.35 -3.63
CA PRO A 30 -11.33 -22.71 -4.13
C PRO A 30 -10.64 -23.60 -3.10
N SER A 31 -11.32 -24.65 -2.65
CA SER A 31 -10.73 -25.71 -1.84
C SER A 31 -9.68 -26.48 -2.64
N PRO A 32 -8.48 -26.76 -2.10
CA PRO A 32 -7.57 -27.72 -2.69
C PRO A 32 -8.08 -29.14 -2.42
N ALA A 33 -8.67 -29.77 -3.43
CA ALA A 33 -8.92 -31.20 -3.40
C ALA A 33 -7.60 -31.95 -3.59
N GLY A 34 -7.13 -32.58 -2.52
CA GLY A 34 -6.80 -34.01 -2.52
C GLY A 34 -5.64 -34.47 -3.40
N SER A 35 -4.53 -34.70 -2.72
CA SER A 35 -3.43 -35.61 -3.02
C SER A 35 -3.85 -36.99 -3.58
N HIS A 36 -3.06 -37.55 -4.52
CA HIS A 36 -2.35 -38.85 -4.46
C HIS A 36 -2.17 -39.52 -5.84
N SER A 37 -0.93 -39.94 -6.10
CA SER A 37 -0.49 -40.88 -7.15
C SER A 37 -0.86 -42.32 -6.77
N PRO A 38 -1.04 -43.29 -7.71
CA PRO A 38 0.11 -44.01 -8.26
C PRO A 38 -0.02 -44.46 -9.75
N ALA A 39 1.11 -44.82 -10.35
CA ALA A 39 1.23 -45.45 -11.67
C ALA A 39 0.71 -46.90 -11.70
N PRO A 40 0.33 -47.40 -12.90
CA PRO A 40 1.15 -48.45 -13.51
C PRO A 40 1.30 -48.36 -15.05
N LYS A 41 2.44 -48.84 -15.55
CA LYS A 41 2.74 -49.25 -16.94
C LYS A 41 2.43 -50.77 -17.06
N PRO A 42 2.48 -51.46 -18.22
CA PRO A 42 2.50 -51.04 -19.64
C PRO A 42 1.42 -51.75 -20.49
N SER A 43 0.98 -51.18 -21.62
CA SER A 43 0.38 -52.00 -22.68
C SER A 43 0.56 -51.43 -24.08
N LYS A 44 0.67 -52.37 -25.01
CA LYS A 44 1.14 -52.28 -26.39
C LYS A 44 0.18 -51.51 -27.31
N ALA A 45 0.77 -51.06 -28.42
CA ALA A 45 0.18 -50.40 -29.57
C ALA A 45 -1.28 -50.79 -29.90
N HIS A 46 -2.12 -49.76 -30.04
CA HIS A 46 -3.29 -49.76 -30.90
C HIS A 46 -3.41 -48.36 -31.53
N GLN A 47 -3.58 -48.36 -32.85
CA GLN A 47 -3.72 -47.17 -33.69
C GLN A 47 -4.95 -46.36 -33.22
N SER A 48 -4.79 -45.03 -33.11
CA SER A 48 -5.88 -44.12 -32.74
C SER A 48 -5.79 -42.86 -33.62
N PRO A 49 -6.93 -42.28 -34.03
CA PRO A 49 -7.04 -41.35 -35.14
C PRO A 49 -6.38 -39.99 -34.84
N SER A 50 -6.05 -39.29 -35.92
CA SER A 50 -5.52 -37.93 -35.94
C SER A 50 -6.17 -37.03 -34.87
N PRO A 51 -5.40 -36.39 -33.97
CA PRO A 51 -5.96 -35.51 -32.97
C PRO A 51 -6.57 -34.29 -33.66
N THR A 52 -7.85 -34.02 -33.40
CA THR A 52 -8.45 -32.69 -33.58
C THR A 52 -7.57 -31.67 -32.86
N PRO A 53 -7.20 -30.53 -33.46
CA PRO A 53 -6.43 -29.53 -32.75
C PRO A 53 -7.27 -29.00 -31.59
N VAL A 54 -6.94 -29.40 -30.36
CA VAL A 54 -7.43 -28.74 -29.16
C VAL A 54 -6.86 -27.34 -29.20
N GLY A 55 -7.72 -26.35 -29.47
CA GLY A 55 -7.33 -24.95 -29.54
C GLY A 55 -6.56 -24.57 -28.27
N THR A 56 -5.32 -24.12 -28.46
CA THR A 56 -4.51 -23.52 -27.41
C THR A 56 -5.23 -22.25 -26.95
N GLN A 57 -5.98 -22.34 -25.86
CA GLN A 57 -6.54 -21.16 -25.21
C GLN A 57 -5.35 -20.38 -24.62
N THR A 58 -4.97 -19.30 -25.30
CA THR A 58 -4.00 -18.34 -24.76
C THR A 58 -4.63 -17.73 -23.51
N PRO A 59 -3.99 -17.81 -22.33
CA PRO A 59 -4.58 -17.24 -21.12
C PRO A 59 -4.78 -15.73 -21.31
N THR A 60 -6.00 -15.26 -21.07
CA THR A 60 -6.34 -13.83 -21.07
C THR A 60 -5.54 -13.13 -19.97
N PRO A 61 -4.79 -12.05 -20.26
CA PRO A 61 -4.05 -11.34 -19.23
C PRO A 61 -5.00 -10.75 -18.19
N PRO A 62 -4.58 -10.70 -16.90
CA PRO A 62 -5.39 -10.12 -15.85
C PRO A 62 -5.68 -8.64 -16.15
N PRO A 63 -6.86 -8.13 -15.75
CA PRO A 63 -7.23 -6.74 -15.99
C PRO A 63 -6.30 -5.79 -15.24
N SER A 64 -5.82 -4.75 -15.93
CA SER A 64 -5.05 -3.67 -15.29
C SER A 64 -5.96 -2.76 -14.45
N PRO A 65 -5.48 -2.24 -13.31
CA PRO A 65 -6.21 -1.22 -12.55
C PRO A 65 -6.50 0.02 -13.40
N ARG A 66 -7.65 0.65 -13.17
CA ARG A 66 -8.07 1.88 -13.86
C ARG A 66 -8.46 2.94 -12.82
N GLY A 67 -8.30 4.21 -13.18
CA GLY A 67 -8.58 5.34 -12.30
C GLY A 67 -7.36 5.82 -11.54
N THR A 68 -7.58 6.39 -10.36
CA THR A 68 -6.53 6.93 -9.49
C THR A 68 -6.65 6.39 -8.08
N VAL A 69 -5.53 6.35 -7.38
CA VAL A 69 -5.47 6.11 -5.94
C VAL A 69 -4.91 7.35 -5.26
N THR A 70 -5.51 7.73 -4.13
CA THR A 70 -4.99 8.79 -3.26
C THR A 70 -4.57 8.17 -1.93
N TYR A 71 -3.37 8.47 -1.48
CA TYR A 71 -2.83 7.99 -0.21
C TYR A 71 -2.22 9.14 0.58
N GLN A 72 -2.13 8.94 1.90
CA GLN A 72 -1.56 9.89 2.84
C GLN A 72 -0.07 9.62 3.04
N LEU A 73 0.70 10.68 3.23
CA LEU A 73 2.09 10.65 3.64
C LEU A 73 2.27 11.59 4.83
N TRP A 74 2.93 11.13 5.87
CA TRP A 74 3.12 11.89 7.09
C TRP A 74 4.59 12.33 7.20
N PHE A 75 4.80 13.64 7.29
CA PHE A 75 6.12 14.25 7.39
C PHE A 75 6.22 15.11 8.66
N ALA A 76 7.40 15.61 8.99
CA ALA A 76 7.58 16.49 10.12
C ALA A 76 7.27 17.95 9.74
N MET A 77 6.64 18.70 10.65
CA MET A 77 6.58 20.16 10.61
C MET A 77 6.87 20.65 12.04
N GLY A 78 8.12 21.05 12.29
CA GLY A 78 8.62 21.21 13.65
C GLY A 78 8.55 19.90 14.43
N GLU A 79 7.98 19.92 15.62
CA GLU A 79 7.82 18.75 16.51
C GLU A 79 6.44 18.09 16.37
N LYS A 80 5.85 18.13 15.16
CA LYS A 80 4.56 17.50 14.88
C LYS A 80 4.59 16.76 13.55
N LEU A 81 3.72 15.77 13.43
CA LEU A 81 3.41 15.16 12.15
C LEU A 81 2.45 16.05 11.36
N PHE A 82 2.68 16.11 10.05
CA PHE A 82 1.91 16.86 9.09
C PHE A 82 1.49 15.93 7.95
N GLU A 83 0.17 15.78 7.78
CA GLU A 83 -0.41 14.98 6.71
C GLU A 83 -0.26 15.70 5.36
N THR A 84 0.25 14.98 4.38
CA THR A 84 0.24 15.35 2.97
C THR A 84 -0.45 14.24 2.18
N LYS A 85 -0.89 14.53 0.96
CA LYS A 85 -1.58 13.54 0.11
C LYS A 85 -0.91 13.47 -1.25
N ARG A 86 -0.88 12.27 -1.82
CA ARG A 86 -0.48 12.04 -3.20
C ARG A 86 -1.57 11.29 -3.93
N THR A 87 -1.80 11.70 -5.17
CA THR A 87 -2.75 11.07 -6.08
C THR A 87 -1.99 10.58 -7.30
N GLU A 88 -2.11 9.30 -7.60
CA GLU A 88 -1.40 8.63 -8.67
C GLU A 88 -2.36 7.73 -9.47
N PRO A 89 -1.99 7.30 -10.68
CA PRO A 89 -2.74 6.26 -11.39
C PRO A 89 -2.94 5.02 -10.53
N ALA A 90 -4.10 4.38 -10.68
CA ALA A 90 -4.42 3.17 -9.93
C ALA A 90 -3.36 2.09 -10.16
N THR A 91 -2.92 1.46 -9.07
CA THR A 91 -1.90 0.41 -9.08
C THR A 91 -2.27 -0.67 -8.06
N LEU A 92 -1.86 -1.91 -8.32
CA LEU A 92 -1.96 -2.98 -7.34
C LEU A 92 -0.96 -2.79 -6.18
N GLY A 93 0.14 -2.06 -6.42
CA GLY A 93 1.23 -1.83 -5.47
C GLY A 93 1.13 -0.52 -4.70
N VAL A 94 -0.04 -0.19 -4.12
CA VAL A 94 -0.27 1.09 -3.43
C VAL A 94 0.73 1.31 -2.28
N GLY A 95 1.02 0.27 -1.49
CA GLY A 95 2.01 0.36 -0.40
C GLY A 95 3.42 0.70 -0.90
N THR A 96 3.85 0.06 -2.00
CA THR A 96 5.15 0.36 -2.61
C THR A 96 5.19 1.78 -3.19
N ALA A 97 4.10 2.25 -3.80
CA ALA A 97 3.99 3.61 -4.30
C ALA A 97 4.11 4.64 -3.16
N ALA A 98 3.34 4.45 -2.09
CA ALA A 98 3.39 5.29 -0.90
C ALA A 98 4.79 5.33 -0.27
N MET A 99 5.47 4.18 -0.17
CA MET A 99 6.81 4.13 0.41
C MET A 99 7.87 4.83 -0.43
N LYS A 100 7.80 4.67 -1.75
CA LYS A 100 8.67 5.43 -2.67
C LYS A 100 8.44 6.94 -2.52
N ALA A 101 7.18 7.37 -2.44
CA ALA A 101 6.85 8.78 -2.26
C ALA A 101 7.33 9.32 -0.89
N LEU A 102 7.25 8.54 0.18
CA LEU A 102 7.79 8.92 1.50
C LEU A 102 9.32 9.07 1.48
N LEU A 103 10.03 8.14 0.84
CA LEU A 103 11.49 8.18 0.71
C LEU A 103 11.99 9.32 -0.18
N GLN A 104 11.21 9.72 -1.19
CA GLN A 104 11.49 10.93 -1.97
C GLN A 104 11.35 12.22 -1.13
N GLY A 105 10.56 12.16 -0.06
CA GLY A 105 10.33 13.27 0.87
C GLY A 105 9.30 14.30 0.37
N PRO A 106 9.18 15.42 1.10
CA PRO A 106 8.23 16.48 0.77
C PRO A 106 8.54 17.12 -0.58
N THR A 107 7.53 17.62 -1.28
CA THR A 107 7.70 18.43 -2.50
C THR A 107 8.39 19.76 -2.21
N ALA A 108 8.83 20.46 -3.26
CA ALA A 108 9.40 21.80 -3.09
C ALA A 108 8.43 22.80 -2.42
N ALA A 109 7.13 22.73 -2.76
CA ALA A 109 6.11 23.58 -2.16
C ALA A 109 5.88 23.23 -0.68
N GLU A 110 5.84 21.94 -0.33
CA GLU A 110 5.71 21.49 1.06
C GLU A 110 6.94 21.92 1.88
N ARG A 111 8.15 21.81 1.34
CA ARG A 111 9.37 22.30 2.00
C ARG A 111 9.33 23.81 2.22
N ALA A 112 8.86 24.58 1.24
CA ALA A 112 8.67 26.02 1.38
C ALA A 112 7.65 26.38 2.47
N ALA A 113 6.70 25.49 2.76
CA ALA A 113 5.75 25.60 3.86
C ALA A 113 6.29 25.09 5.21
N GLY A 114 7.56 24.66 5.29
CA GLY A 114 8.20 24.18 6.52
C GLY A 114 8.02 22.68 6.79
N VAL A 115 7.50 21.92 5.82
CA VAL A 115 7.43 20.45 5.92
C VAL A 115 8.80 19.85 5.62
N ALA A 116 9.27 18.95 6.47
CA ALA A 116 10.55 18.27 6.35
C ALA A 116 10.39 16.75 6.45
N THR A 117 11.29 16.00 5.81
CA THR A 117 11.48 14.59 6.14
C THR A 117 12.55 14.47 7.22
N ILE A 118 12.35 13.52 8.11
CA ILE A 118 13.35 13.10 9.08
C ILE A 118 13.95 11.73 8.71
N ILE A 119 13.50 11.12 7.61
CA ILE A 119 14.10 9.90 7.05
C ILE A 119 15.48 10.27 6.50
N PRO A 120 16.55 9.53 6.83
CA PRO A 120 17.90 9.86 6.36
C PRO A 120 17.98 9.74 4.85
N SER A 121 18.66 10.71 4.24
CA SER A 121 19.02 10.65 2.83
C SER A 121 19.79 9.36 2.52
N GLY A 122 19.46 8.71 1.40
CA GLY A 122 20.08 7.45 0.99
C GLY A 122 19.40 6.20 1.56
N THR A 123 18.35 6.35 2.38
CA THR A 123 17.47 5.23 2.72
C THR A 123 16.80 4.70 1.46
N ALA A 124 16.92 3.39 1.21
CA ALA A 124 16.28 2.73 0.07
C ALA A 124 15.34 1.60 0.51
N LEU A 125 14.31 1.36 -0.30
CA LEU A 125 13.36 0.26 -0.14
C LEU A 125 13.92 -1.03 -0.75
N GLY A 126 14.18 -2.03 0.08
CA GLY A 126 14.55 -3.38 -0.35
C GLY A 126 13.34 -4.21 -0.75
N GLY A 127 12.22 -4.06 -0.03
CA GLY A 127 10.99 -4.78 -0.32
C GLY A 127 9.81 -4.36 0.57
N LEU A 128 8.61 -4.72 0.13
CA LEU A 128 7.39 -4.57 0.91
C LEU A 128 6.50 -5.80 0.68
N SER A 129 6.05 -6.42 1.76
CA SER A 129 5.12 -7.54 1.72
C SER A 129 3.96 -7.31 2.69
N ILE A 130 2.76 -7.70 2.28
CA ILE A 130 1.58 -7.67 3.15
C ILE A 130 1.02 -9.09 3.20
N SER A 131 0.95 -9.66 4.39
CA SER A 131 0.41 -11.00 4.61
C SER A 131 -0.33 -11.05 5.94
N ASN A 132 -1.52 -11.65 5.97
CA ASN A 132 -2.36 -11.74 7.17
C ASN A 132 -2.60 -10.40 7.88
N GLY A 133 -2.72 -9.31 7.11
CA GLY A 133 -2.89 -7.95 7.65
C GLY A 133 -1.61 -7.31 8.22
N LEU A 134 -0.47 -8.01 8.22
CA LEU A 134 0.82 -7.47 8.62
C LEU A 134 1.58 -6.96 7.39
N GLY A 135 1.92 -5.67 7.40
CA GLY A 135 2.85 -5.07 6.46
C GLY A 135 4.28 -5.15 6.98
N THR A 136 5.18 -5.75 6.21
CA THR A 136 6.61 -5.77 6.48
C THR A 136 7.31 -4.94 5.41
N VAL A 137 8.11 -3.98 5.83
CA VAL A 137 8.90 -3.12 4.97
C VAL A 137 10.37 -3.38 5.27
N ASP A 138 11.12 -3.72 4.23
CA ASP A 138 12.57 -3.88 4.29
C ASP A 138 13.24 -2.61 3.77
N LEU A 139 14.02 -1.95 4.63
CA LEU A 139 14.73 -0.71 4.33
C LEU A 139 16.22 -0.92 4.60
N THR A 140 17.07 -0.24 3.83
CA THR A 140 18.52 -0.21 4.10
C THR A 140 18.82 0.27 5.51
N THR A 141 19.91 -0.22 6.11
CA THR A 141 20.36 0.15 7.47
C THR A 141 20.55 1.66 7.69
N VAL A 142 20.74 2.42 6.62
CA VAL A 142 20.75 3.90 6.64
C VAL A 142 19.50 4.48 7.32
N TYR A 143 18.34 3.81 7.23
CA TYR A 143 17.10 4.23 7.91
C TYR A 143 17.26 4.35 9.43
N ALA A 144 18.11 3.52 10.04
CA ALA A 144 18.37 3.54 11.48
C ALA A 144 19.48 4.54 11.87
N SER A 145 20.03 5.30 10.93
CA SER A 145 21.15 6.20 11.19
C SER A 145 20.71 7.62 11.54
N GLY A 146 21.49 8.26 12.42
CA GLY A 146 21.41 9.68 12.74
C GLY A 146 20.13 10.15 13.46
N GLY A 147 20.15 11.40 13.91
CA GLY A 147 19.04 12.00 14.66
C GLY A 147 19.09 11.72 16.16
N GLY A 148 18.03 12.11 16.86
CA GLY A 148 17.78 11.77 18.27
C GLY A 148 16.46 11.03 18.44
N SER A 149 16.04 10.79 19.68
CA SER A 149 14.84 10.00 20.00
C SER A 149 13.56 10.47 19.29
N LEU A 150 13.39 11.78 19.08
CA LEU A 150 12.25 12.33 18.33
C LEU A 150 12.29 11.95 16.85
N SER A 151 13.48 11.92 16.24
CA SER A 151 13.65 11.50 14.85
C SER A 151 13.32 10.01 14.70
N GLU A 152 13.71 9.18 15.65
CA GLU A 152 13.38 7.75 15.63
C GLU A 152 11.87 7.52 15.74
N GLN A 153 11.21 8.23 16.66
CA GLN A 153 9.76 8.10 16.86
C GLN A 153 8.97 8.53 15.62
N PHE A 154 9.32 9.67 15.03
CA PHE A 154 8.58 10.20 13.88
C PHE A 154 8.79 9.33 12.63
N ARG A 155 9.87 8.56 12.54
CA ARG A 155 10.16 7.67 11.40
C ARG A 155 9.21 6.48 11.35
N LEU A 156 8.66 6.10 12.51
CA LEU A 156 7.78 4.96 12.71
C LEU A 156 6.29 5.33 12.68
N ALA A 157 5.97 6.62 12.57
CA ALA A 157 4.62 7.14 12.67
C ALA A 157 3.82 7.03 11.36
#